data_AF-S3ZTH6-F1
#
_entry.id   AF-S3ZTH6-F1
#
_cell.length_a   1.000
_cell.length_b   1.000
_cell.length_c   1.000
_cell.angle_alpha   90.00
_cell.angle_beta   90.00
_cell.angle_gamma   90.00
#
_symmetry.space_group_name_H-M   'P 1'
#
loop_
_entity.id
_entity.type
_entity.pdbx_description
1 polymer ?
#
loop_
_entity_poly.entity_id
_entity_poly.type
_entity_poly.pdbx_seq_one_letter_code
_entity_poly.pdbx_strand_id
1 'polypeptide(L)' 'MNNCVETTPLGSGPLAGLLAVRDSKDTAGPAVLFSPAAWEDFVDALR' A
#
# COMPACT_ATOMS: atom_id res chain seq x y z
N MET A 1 18.00 10.77 4.05
CA MET A 1 16.56 10.79 4.39
C MET A 1 15.90 9.80 3.44
N ASN A 2 15.38 8.68 3.93
CA ASN A 2 14.78 7.65 3.06
C ASN A 2 13.26 7.78 3.07
N ASN A 3 12.61 7.63 1.92
CA ASN A 3 11.16 7.54 1.82
C ASN A 3 10.78 6.06 1.90
N CYS A 4 9.97 5.70 2.89
CA CYS A 4 9.60 4.31 3.16
C CYS A 4 8.08 4.22 3.27
N VAL A 5 7.51 3.16 2.71
CA VAL A 5 6.09 2.84 2.83
C VAL A 5 5.93 1.43 3.37
N GLU A 6 4.87 1.20 4.12
CA GLU A 6 4.46 -0.13 4.57
C GLU A 6 3.14 -0.53 3.93
N THR A 7 2.97 -1.83 3.71
CA THR A 7 1.83 -2.37 2.97
C THR A 7 1.14 -3.48 3.76
N THR A 8 -0.18 -3.57 3.65
CA THR A 8 -0.95 -4.70 4.22
C THR A 8 -2.12 -5.10 3.32
N PRO A 9 -2.31 -6.40 3.03
CA PRO A 9 -3.50 -6.87 2.32
C PRO A 9 -4.73 -6.80 3.24
N LEU A 10 -5.84 -6.30 2.70
CA LEU A 10 -7.10 -6.22 3.42
C LEU A 10 -7.90 -7.51 3.20
N GLY A 11 -8.08 -8.29 4.27
CA GLY A 11 -8.72 -9.62 4.20
C GLY A 11 -10.23 -9.63 4.42
N SER A 12 -10.84 -8.53 4.85
CA SER A 12 -12.26 -8.49 5.21
C SER A 12 -12.89 -7.11 5.03
N GLY A 13 -14.22 -7.08 5.00
CA GLY A 13 -15.01 -5.85 4.86
C GLY A 13 -15.14 -5.35 3.41
N PRO A 14 -15.68 -4.15 3.21
CA PRO A 14 -15.98 -3.61 1.87
C PRO A 14 -14.75 -3.40 0.97
N LEU A 15 -13.56 -3.41 1.55
CA LEU A 15 -12.29 -3.17 0.87
C LEU A 15 -11.44 -4.45 0.78
N ALA A 16 -12.02 -5.61 1.09
CA ALA A 16 -11.33 -6.89 0.99
C ALA A 16 -10.78 -7.12 -0.43
N GLY A 17 -9.56 -7.64 -0.51
CA GLY A 17 -8.86 -7.87 -1.79
C GLY A 17 -8.05 -6.67 -2.29
N LEU A 18 -8.08 -5.53 -1.60
CA LEU A 18 -7.20 -4.39 -1.87
C LEU A 18 -5.94 -4.45 -0.98
N LEU A 19 -4.91 -3.72 -1.40
CA LEU A 19 -3.68 -3.50 -0.65
C LEU A 19 -3.67 -2.06 -0.12
N ALA A 20 -3.55 -1.90 1.20
CA ALA A 20 -3.37 -0.61 1.82
C ALA A 20 -1.87 -0.26 1.87
N VAL A 21 -1.52 0.95 1.44
CA VAL A 21 -0.15 1.49 1.43
C VAL A 21 -0.15 2.82 2.19
N ARG A 22 0.77 2.99 3.13
CA ARG A 22 0.93 4.25 3.88
C ARG A 22 2.40 4.55 4.19
N ASP A 23 2.67 5.80 4.60
CA ASP A 23 3.99 6.21 5.08
C ASP A 23 4.35 5.41 6.36
N SER A 24 5.47 4.69 6.32
CA SER A 24 5.96 3.93 7.48
C SER A 24 6.29 4.81 8.68
N LYS A 25 6.54 6.11 8.46
CA LYS A 25 6.90 7.07 9.50
C LYS A 25 5.71 7.82 10.07
N ASP A 26 4.56 7.77 9.39
CA ASP A 26 3.31 8.39 9.85
C ASP A 26 2.15 7.40 9.70
N THR A 27 2.13 6.39 10.57
CA THR A 27 1.13 5.31 10.53
C THR A 27 -0.27 5.76 10.94
N ALA A 28 -0.39 6.95 11.56
CA ALA A 28 -1.65 7.61 11.86
C ALA A 28 -2.21 8.40 10.65
N GLY A 29 -1.37 8.64 9.64
CA GLY A 29 -1.74 9.27 8.39
C GLY A 29 -2.62 8.38 7.48
N PRO A 30 -3.09 8.93 6.36
CA PRO A 30 -3.98 8.22 5.45
C PRO A 30 -3.27 7.07 4.73
N ALA A 31 -4.02 6.00 4.46
CA ALA A 31 -3.61 4.94 3.55
C ALA A 31 -4.25 5.13 2.18
N VAL A 32 -3.48 4.86 1.13
CA VAL A 32 -3.98 4.75 -0.25
C VAL A 32 -4.25 3.27 -0.55
N LEU A 33 -5.30 2.99 -1.30
CA LEU A 33 -5.70 1.62 -1.66
C LEU A 33 -5.34 1.32 -3.11
N PHE A 34 -4.71 0.18 -3.32
CA PHE A 34 -4.36 -0.35 -4.63
C PHE A 34 -5.03 -1.72 -4.85
N SER A 35 -5.29 -2.08 -6.11
CA SER A 35 -5.39 -3.50 -6.43
C SER A 35 -3.99 -4.14 -6.27
N PRO A 36 -3.88 -5.42 -5.91
CA PRO A 36 -2.58 -6.07 -5.80
C PRO A 36 -1.75 -5.96 -7.09
N ALA A 37 -2.38 -6.14 -8.26
CA ALA A 37 -1.70 -6.02 -9.54
C ALA A 37 -1.12 -4.61 -9.80
N ALA A 38 -1.89 -3.55 -9.50
CA ALA A 38 -1.41 -2.19 -9.69
C ALA A 38 -0.24 -1.83 -8.76
N TRP A 39 -0.19 -2.42 -7.56
CA TRP A 39 0.95 -2.26 -6.65
C TRP A 39 2.21 -2.94 -7.18
N GLU A 40 2.09 -4.18 -7.65
CA GLU A 40 3.22 -4.90 -8.27
C GLU A 40 3.75 -4.13 -9.49
N ASP A 41 2.88 -3.67 -10.40
CA ASP A 41 3.28 -2.88 -11.56
C ASP A 41 4.02 -1.59 -11.16
N PHE A 42 3.58 -0.93 -10.09
CA PHE A 42 4.24 0.26 -9.55
C PHE A 42 5.64 -0.05 -9.02
N VAL A 43 5.79 -1.12 -8.22
CA VAL A 43 7.10 -1.52 -7.67
C VAL A 43 8.05 -1.95 -8.79
N ASP A 44 7.54 -2.67 -9.79
CA ASP A 44 8.32 -3.08 -10.95
C ASP A 44 8.83 -1.88 -11.77
N ALA A 45 8.03 -0.81 -11.89
CA ALA A 45 8.46 0.42 -12.56
C ALA A 45 9.56 1.19 -11.81
N LEU A 46 9.79 0.89 -10.52
CA LEU A 46 10.84 1.51 -9.69
C LEU A 46 12.15 0.72 -9.65
N ARG A 47 12.20 -0.49 -10.23
CA ARG A 47 13.41 -1.30 -10.35
C ARG A 47 14.33 -0.80 -11.46
#